data_AF-A0A352Z3T5-F1
#
_entry.id   AF-A0A352Z3T5-F1
#
_cell.length_a   1.000
_cell.length_b   1.000
_cell.length_c   1.000
_cell.angle_alpha   90.00
_cell.angle_beta   90.00
_cell.angle_gamma   90.00
#
_symmetry.space_group_name_H-M   'P 1'
#
loop_
_entity.id
_entity.type
_entity.pdbx_description
1 polymer ?
#
loop_
_entity_poly.entity_id
_entity_poly.type
_entity_poly.pdbx_seq_one_letter_code
_entity_poly.pdbx_strand_id
1 'polypeptide(L)'
;MHKRTFIKSGILGIFAFLLPKKARSLEYYPMPSDKKWAVLYCTGCGSARDAAIWISEGMDGIANVFDVRENPDLSQYDHIVIGGAIRGGKTSQELQDYVAGNKETLKRKIRGYFAVC
;
A
#
# COMPACT_ATOMS: atom_id res chain seq x y z
N MET A 1 -35.09 -47.40 2.20
CA MET A 1 -34.99 -45.92 2.03
C MET A 1 -33.79 -45.27 2.72
N HIS A 2 -33.25 -45.80 3.83
CA HIS A 2 -32.15 -45.14 4.59
C HIS A 2 -30.79 -44.99 3.89
N LYS A 3 -30.34 -45.96 3.09
CA LYS A 3 -28.99 -45.91 2.48
C LYS A 3 -28.83 -44.75 1.48
N ARG A 4 -29.90 -44.43 0.74
CA ARG A 4 -29.91 -43.31 -0.22
C ARG A 4 -29.90 -41.96 0.50
N THR A 5 -30.54 -41.86 1.66
CA THR A 5 -30.52 -40.65 2.49
C THR A 5 -29.14 -40.39 3.08
N PHE A 6 -28.47 -41.43 3.59
CA PHE A 6 -27.12 -41.32 4.15
C PHE A 6 -26.08 -40.82 3.12
N ILE A 7 -26.11 -41.36 1.90
CA ILE A 7 -25.21 -40.95 0.82
C ILE A 7 -25.47 -39.50 0.40
N LYS A 8 -26.75 -39.11 0.26
CA LYS A 8 -27.13 -37.73 -0.09
C LYS A 8 -26.68 -36.73 0.97
N SER A 9 -26.84 -37.07 2.25
CA SER A 9 -26.41 -36.23 3.38
C SER A 9 -24.89 -36.13 3.46
N GLY A 10 -24.14 -37.21 3.20
CA GLY A 10 -22.68 -37.19 3.16
C GLY A 10 -22.13 -36.32 2.03
N ILE A 11 -22.71 -36.41 0.83
CA ILE A 11 -22.33 -35.59 -0.32
C ILE A 11 -22.63 -34.11 -0.05
N LEU A 12 -23.78 -33.79 0.57
CA LEU A 12 -24.11 -32.42 0.95
C LEU A 12 -23.11 -31.83 1.96
N GLY A 13 -22.67 -32.61 2.94
CA GLY A 13 -21.67 -32.19 3.92
C GLY A 13 -20.30 -31.91 3.30
N ILE A 14 -19.87 -32.74 2.35
CA ILE A 14 -18.62 -32.53 1.59
C ILE A 14 -18.71 -31.28 0.70
N PHE A 15 -19.84 -31.09 0.00
CA PHE A 15 -20.06 -29.88 -0.80
C PHE A 15 -20.11 -28.61 0.06
N ALA A 16 -20.73 -28.67 1.25
CA ALA A 16 -20.75 -27.54 2.18
C ALA A 16 -19.35 -27.19 2.71
N PHE A 17 -18.48 -28.17 2.94
CA PHE A 17 -17.07 -27.92 3.30
C PHE A 17 -16.25 -27.34 2.14
N LEU A 18 -16.61 -27.65 0.88
CA LEU A 18 -15.98 -27.10 -0.32
C LEU A 18 -16.54 -25.72 -0.73
N LEU A 19 -17.71 -25.35 -0.21
CA LEU A 19 -18.40 -24.06 -0.39
C LEU A 19 -18.25 -23.24 0.90
N PRO A 20 -17.08 -22.64 1.17
CA PRO A 20 -16.88 -21.30 0.65
C PRO A 20 -15.39 -20.89 0.52
N LYS A 21 -14.75 -21.16 -0.63
CA LYS A 21 -13.54 -20.38 -1.00
C LYS A 21 -13.85 -18.90 -1.30
N LYS A 22 -15.13 -18.49 -1.27
CA LYS A 22 -15.61 -17.11 -1.48
C LYS A 22 -16.52 -16.60 -0.36
N ALA A 23 -16.40 -17.12 0.87
CA ALA A 23 -16.77 -16.31 2.03
C ALA A 23 -15.60 -15.35 2.26
N ARG A 24 -15.53 -14.28 1.44
CA ARG A 24 -14.56 -13.23 1.69
C ARG A 24 -14.91 -12.62 3.04
N SER A 25 -13.92 -12.55 3.92
CA SER A 25 -13.92 -11.58 5.03
C SER A 25 -14.35 -10.21 4.51
N LEU A 26 -14.93 -9.36 5.37
CA LEU A 26 -15.03 -7.93 5.07
C LEU A 26 -13.60 -7.45 4.74
N GLU A 27 -13.29 -7.27 3.46
CA GLU A 27 -11.95 -6.97 2.97
C GLU A 27 -11.65 -5.50 3.28
N TYR A 28 -11.03 -5.22 4.43
CA TYR A 28 -10.65 -3.85 4.76
C TYR A 28 -9.49 -3.34 3.89
N TYR A 29 -8.57 -4.24 3.47
CA TYR A 29 -7.41 -3.91 2.62
C TYR A 29 -6.97 -5.08 1.71
N PRO A 30 -7.72 -5.46 0.66
CA PRO A 30 -7.24 -6.46 -0.30
C PRO A 30 -6.29 -5.82 -1.31
N MET A 31 -5.02 -6.25 -1.37
CA MET A 31 -4.07 -5.68 -2.35
C MET A 31 -3.25 -6.70 -3.15
N PRO A 32 -3.84 -7.44 -4.10
CA PRO A 32 -3.09 -7.96 -5.23
C PRO A 32 -2.83 -6.80 -6.23
N SER A 33 -1.74 -6.06 -6.04
CA SER A 33 -1.23 -5.14 -7.05
C SER A 33 -0.07 -5.80 -7.80
N ASP A 34 -0.15 -5.85 -9.13
CA ASP A 34 0.96 -6.23 -10.01
C ASP A 34 1.97 -5.08 -10.22
N LYS A 35 1.69 -3.91 -9.61
CA LYS A 35 2.45 -2.67 -9.78
C LYS A 35 3.54 -2.55 -8.74
N LYS A 36 4.64 -1.90 -9.14
CA LYS A 36 5.73 -1.54 -8.23
C LYS A 36 5.43 -0.22 -7.55
N TRP A 37 5.44 -0.23 -6.23
CA TRP A 37 5.12 0.94 -5.41
C TRP A 37 6.34 1.50 -4.70
N ALA A 38 6.37 2.82 -4.52
CA ALA A 38 7.28 3.49 -3.62
C ALA A 38 6.55 4.49 -2.71
N VAL A 39 7.01 4.62 -1.47
CA VAL A 39 6.63 5.69 -0.55
C VAL A 39 7.82 6.59 -0.35
N LEU A 40 7.68 7.85 -0.73
CA LEU A 40 8.71 8.88 -0.60
C LEU A 40 8.38 9.77 0.59
N TYR A 41 9.38 10.05 1.42
CA TYR A 41 9.21 10.94 2.55
C TYR A 41 10.38 11.90 2.72
N CYS A 42 10.17 12.98 3.47
CA CYS A 42 11.25 13.76 4.07
C CYS A 42 10.95 13.98 5.54
N THR A 43 11.95 13.79 6.40
CA THR A 43 11.79 13.99 7.84
C THR A 43 13.01 14.64 8.51
N GLY A 44 12.74 15.53 9.46
CA GLY A 44 13.76 16.05 10.37
C GLY A 44 13.93 15.21 11.64
N CYS A 45 12.83 14.69 12.20
CA CYS A 45 12.82 14.02 13.52
C CYS A 45 12.32 12.56 13.49
N GLY A 46 11.99 12.01 12.33
CA GLY A 46 11.60 10.59 12.18
C GLY A 46 10.10 10.36 11.97
N SER A 47 9.21 11.23 12.43
CA SER A 47 7.77 10.95 12.39
C SER A 47 7.20 10.70 10.98
N ALA A 48 7.75 11.37 9.96
CA ALA A 48 7.35 11.12 8.56
C ALA A 48 7.97 9.83 7.98
N ARG A 49 9.10 9.36 8.52
CA ARG A 49 9.63 8.03 8.21
C ARG A 49 8.70 6.96 8.78
N ASP A 50 8.31 7.10 10.04
CA ASP A 50 7.45 6.12 10.70
C ASP A 50 6.10 6.01 9.99
N ALA A 51 5.49 7.15 9.63
CA ALA A 51 4.28 7.17 8.82
C ALA A 51 4.47 6.51 7.44
N ALA A 52 5.60 6.74 6.77
CA ALA A 52 5.89 6.11 5.49
C ALA A 52 6.05 4.59 5.59
N ILE A 53 6.66 4.12 6.69
CA ILE A 53 6.78 2.69 7.01
C ILE A 53 5.40 2.10 7.27
N TRP A 54 4.56 2.74 8.09
CA TRP A 54 3.19 2.27 8.35
C TRP A 54 2.31 2.23 7.09
N ILE A 55 2.50 3.16 6.16
CA ILE A 55 1.85 3.11 4.85
C ILE A 55 2.28 1.85 4.12
N SER A 56 3.59 1.57 4.04
CA SER A 56 4.08 0.34 3.41
C SER A 56 3.57 -0.93 4.11
N GLU A 57 3.56 -0.96 5.43
CA GLU A 57 3.03 -2.08 6.22
C GLU A 57 1.54 -2.30 5.96
N GLY A 58 0.74 -1.23 5.92
CA GLY A 58 -0.67 -1.28 5.51
C GLY A 58 -0.87 -1.68 4.05
N MET A 59 0.20 -1.70 3.27
CA MET A 59 0.25 -2.20 1.91
C MET A 59 0.87 -3.62 1.80
N ASP A 60 0.90 -4.39 2.89
CA ASP A 60 1.54 -5.71 2.96
C ASP A 60 3.04 -5.70 2.56
N GLY A 61 3.71 -4.55 2.72
CA GLY A 61 5.13 -4.39 2.43
C GLY A 61 5.50 -4.34 0.94
N ILE A 62 4.53 -4.19 0.03
CA ILE A 62 4.79 -4.16 -1.42
C ILE A 62 5.47 -2.86 -1.89
N ALA A 63 5.47 -1.82 -1.05
CA ALA A 63 6.00 -0.50 -1.40
C ALA A 63 7.39 -0.29 -0.79
N ASN A 64 8.38 0.06 -1.60
CA ASN A 64 9.69 0.45 -1.08
C ASN A 64 9.62 1.86 -0.47
N VAL A 65 10.24 2.06 0.69
CA VAL A 65 10.19 3.34 1.41
C VAL A 65 11.54 4.04 1.33
N PHE A 66 11.54 5.31 0.91
CA PHE A 66 12.76 6.10 0.74
C PHE A 66 12.65 7.50 1.30
N ASP A 67 13.75 7.98 1.87
CA ASP A 67 13.94 9.41 2.11
C ASP A 67 14.32 10.09 0.79
N VAL A 68 13.67 11.21 0.45
CA VAL A 68 13.99 11.96 -0.79
C VAL A 68 15.43 12.46 -0.83
N ARG A 69 16.08 12.63 0.32
CA ARG A 69 17.49 13.02 0.42
C ARG A 69 18.45 11.96 -0.13
N GLU A 70 18.01 10.70 -0.22
CA GLU A 70 18.79 9.60 -0.80
C GLU A 70 18.70 9.56 -2.33
N ASN A 71 17.84 10.41 -2.93
CA ASN A 71 17.64 10.52 -4.37
C ASN A 71 17.39 9.16 -5.08
N PRO A 72 16.33 8.41 -4.69
CA PRO A 72 16.07 7.09 -5.24
C PRO A 72 15.71 7.13 -6.74
N ASP A 73 16.13 6.12 -7.50
CA ASP A 73 15.69 5.98 -8.89
C ASP A 73 14.20 5.59 -8.97
N LEU A 74 13.38 6.53 -9.46
CA LEU A 74 11.95 6.38 -9.62
C LEU A 74 11.55 5.62 -10.88
N SER A 75 12.48 5.32 -11.80
CA SER A 75 12.18 4.71 -13.10
C SER A 75 11.48 3.35 -12.95
N GLN A 76 11.87 2.59 -11.93
CA GLN A 76 11.40 1.23 -11.64
C GLN A 76 10.00 1.14 -11.00
N TYR A 77 9.43 2.27 -10.55
CA TYR A 77 8.14 2.28 -9.84
C TYR A 77 7.01 2.75 -10.73
N ASP A 78 5.85 2.12 -10.64
CA ASP A 78 4.64 2.53 -11.35
C ASP A 78 3.89 3.60 -10.56
N HIS A 79 3.84 3.44 -9.24
CA HIS A 79 3.02 4.23 -8.35
C HIS A 79 3.82 4.76 -7.16
N ILE A 80 3.52 5.99 -6.78
CA ILE A 80 4.23 6.71 -5.73
C ILE A 80 3.22 7.29 -4.74
N VAL A 81 3.48 7.08 -3.46
CA VAL A 81 2.91 7.86 -2.37
C VAL A 81 4.01 8.82 -1.89
N ILE A 82 3.69 10.09 -1.66
CA ILE A 82 4.69 11.07 -1.24
C ILE A 82 4.18 11.94 -0.09
N GLY A 83 5.02 12.20 0.89
CA GLY A 83 4.62 13.01 2.04
C GLY A 83 5.78 13.49 2.89
N GLY A 84 5.46 14.20 3.96
CA GLY A 84 6.49 14.74 4.83
C GLY A 84 5.93 15.44 6.05
N ALA A 85 6.85 15.86 6.92
CA ALA A 85 6.49 16.71 8.05
C ALA A 85 6.09 18.10 7.56
N ILE A 86 4.97 18.63 8.06
CA ILE A 86 4.53 20.00 7.82
C ILE A 86 4.85 20.86 9.04
N ARG A 87 5.59 21.95 8.83
CA ARG A 87 5.87 22.96 9.84
C ARG A 87 5.62 24.35 9.28
N GLY A 88 4.84 25.17 9.99
CA GLY A 88 4.48 26.51 9.52
C GLY A 88 3.74 26.51 8.18
N GLY A 89 2.91 25.48 7.92
CA GLY A 89 2.13 25.34 6.68
C GLY A 89 2.94 24.91 5.45
N LYS A 90 4.20 24.50 5.61
CA LYS A 90 5.06 24.03 4.51
C LYS A 90 5.71 22.70 4.82
N THR A 91 6.00 21.92 3.78
CA THR A 91 6.91 20.79 3.86
C THR A 91 8.37 21.25 3.86
N SER A 92 9.30 20.36 4.16
CA SER A 92 10.74 20.67 4.13
C SER A 92 11.21 21.13 2.75
N GLN A 93 12.29 21.92 2.72
CA GLN A 93 12.84 22.44 1.46
C GLN A 93 13.35 21.32 0.57
N GLU A 94 13.98 20.30 1.16
CA GLU A 94 14.50 19.13 0.46
C GLU A 94 13.39 18.37 -0.28
N LEU A 95 12.19 18.27 0.31
CA LEU A 95 11.05 17.65 -0.34
C LEU A 95 10.55 18.50 -1.52
N GLN A 96 10.51 19.82 -1.35
CA GLN A 96 10.08 20.74 -2.40
C GLN A 96 11.05 20.70 -3.59
N ASP A 97 12.36 20.74 -3.33
CA ASP A 97 13.40 20.70 -4.34
C ASP A 97 13.40 19.37 -5.10
N TYR A 98 13.25 18.26 -4.38
CA TYR A 98 13.13 16.92 -4.98
C TYR A 98 11.93 16.82 -5.92
N VAL A 99 10.76 17.34 -5.48
CA VAL A 99 9.54 17.35 -6.30
C VAL A 99 9.70 18.24 -7.52
N ALA A 100 10.33 19.41 -7.37
CA ALA A 100 10.59 20.31 -8.48
C ALA A 100 11.51 19.67 -9.54
N GLY A 101 12.59 19.01 -9.10
CA GLY A 101 13.53 18.32 -9.99
C GLY A 101 12.93 17.10 -10.70
N ASN A 102 11.95 16.42 -10.09
CA ASN A 102 11.34 15.19 -10.61
C ASN A 102 9.90 15.38 -11.12
N LYS A 103 9.45 16.63 -11.31
CA LYS A 103 8.05 17.00 -11.54
C LYS A 103 7.38 16.17 -12.64
N GLU A 104 8.03 16.02 -13.79
CA GLU A 104 7.45 15.31 -14.95
C GLU A 104 7.27 13.80 -14.68
N THR A 105 8.21 13.19 -13.96
CA THR A 105 8.12 11.78 -13.55
C THR A 105 7.04 11.59 -12.50
N LEU A 106 7.05 12.43 -11.46
CA LEU A 106 6.14 12.33 -10.32
C LEU A 106 4.68 12.57 -10.71
N LYS A 107 4.41 13.56 -11.57
CA LYS A 107 3.05 13.93 -12.01
C LYS A 107 2.24 12.74 -12.53
N ARG A 108 2.88 11.77 -13.19
CA ARG A 108 2.21 10.60 -13.75
C ARG A 108 2.05 9.45 -12.74
N LYS A 109 2.94 9.37 -11.75
CA LYS A 109 3.09 8.23 -10.84
C LYS A 109 2.42 8.43 -9.48
N ILE A 110 2.20 9.67 -9.04
CA ILE A 110 1.63 9.92 -7.71
C ILE A 110 0.19 9.38 -7.60
N ARG A 111 -0.09 8.64 -6.53
CA ARG A 111 -1.41 8.07 -6.18
C ARG A 111 -1.88 8.44 -4.77
N GLY A 112 -1.01 9.02 -3.94
CA GLY A 112 -1.37 9.45 -2.60
C GLY A 112 -0.42 10.49 -2.05
N TYR A 113 -0.96 11.31 -1.15
CA TYR A 113 -0.20 12.27 -0.34
C TYR A 113 -0.43 11.98 1.13
N PHE A 114 0.58 12.19 1.96
CA PHE A 114 0.43 12.18 3.40
C PHE A 114 1.18 13.33 4.06
N ALA A 115 0.75 13.71 5.25
CA ALA A 115 1.36 14.75 6.04
C ALA A 115 1.44 14.31 7.49
N VAL A 116 2.49 14.75 8.17
CA VAL A 116 2.68 14.55 9.62
C VAL A 116 2.92 15.93 10.23
N CYS A 117 2.27 16.26 11.35
CA CYS A 117 2.39 17.56 12.01
C CYS A 117 3.09 17.43 13.37
#